data_AF-A0A5C7MK07-F1
#
_entry.id   AF-A0A5C7MK07-F1
#
_cell.length_a   1.000
_cell.length_b   1.000
_cell.length_c   1.000
_cell.angle_alpha   90.00
_cell.angle_beta   90.00
_cell.angle_gamma   90.00
#
_symmetry.space_group_name_H-M   'P 1'
#
loop_
_entity.id
_entity.type
_entity.pdbx_description
1 polymer ?
#
loop_
_entity_poly.entity_id
_entity_poly.type
_entity_poly.pdbx_seq_one_letter_code
_entity_poly.pdbx_strand_id
1 'polypeptide(L)'
;MEISKLKSEKELTAKENTLEAHLHYLNLKNQQIQSLENELKLISHSSSSNNKLKTLKLQELLNDHLMTEDSWQNFKTAYINERAEEFNQIIELFPGISDASLRVVLLQKLGLNNTETAQLLGVTTEAIKKSKQRLKKKYNLTNTDI
;
A
#
# COMPACT_ATOMS: atom_id res chain seq x y z
N MET A 1 -40.46 5.54 -0.67
CA MET A 1 -39.42 6.09 0.24
C MET A 1 -38.27 5.11 0.50
N GLU A 2 -38.44 3.80 0.34
CA GLU A 2 -37.35 2.83 0.58
C GLU A 2 -36.29 2.78 -0.54
N ILE A 3 -36.72 2.98 -1.80
CA ILE A 3 -35.82 2.95 -2.98
C ILE A 3 -34.79 4.09 -2.95
N SER A 4 -35.15 5.27 -2.46
CA SER A 4 -34.22 6.41 -2.36
C SER A 4 -33.16 6.20 -1.27
N LYS A 5 -33.51 5.52 -0.17
CA LYS A 5 -32.58 5.22 0.92
C LYS A 5 -31.56 4.16 0.51
N LEU A 6 -32.02 3.08 -0.14
CA LEU A 6 -31.13 2.05 -0.72
C LEU A 6 -30.20 2.59 -1.80
N LYS A 7 -30.66 3.55 -2.61
CA LYS A 7 -29.84 4.18 -3.64
C LYS A 7 -28.81 5.13 -3.03
N SER A 8 -29.20 5.90 -2.01
CA SER A 8 -28.31 6.78 -1.26
C SER A 8 -27.28 6.01 -0.44
N GLU A 9 -27.65 4.88 0.15
CA GLU A 9 -26.71 3.99 0.86
C GLU A 9 -25.76 3.34 -0.14
N LYS A 10 -26.24 2.81 -1.28
CA LYS A 10 -25.36 2.30 -2.34
C LYS A 10 -24.43 3.36 -2.91
N GLU A 11 -24.87 4.61 -3.07
CA GLU A 11 -24.01 5.73 -3.48
C GLU A 11 -22.98 6.09 -2.40
N LEU A 12 -23.34 5.98 -1.11
CA LEU A 12 -22.41 6.17 -0.01
C LEU A 12 -21.35 5.06 0.03
N THR A 13 -21.76 3.80 -0.06
CA THR A 13 -20.86 2.63 -0.09
C THR A 13 -20.04 2.59 -1.38
N ALA A 14 -20.59 3.06 -2.50
CA ALA A 14 -19.85 3.20 -3.75
C ALA A 14 -18.79 4.30 -3.65
N LYS A 15 -19.11 5.44 -3.00
CA LYS A 15 -18.12 6.49 -2.71
C LYS A 15 -17.01 6.01 -1.78
N GLU A 16 -17.34 5.21 -0.77
CA GLU A 16 -16.37 4.59 0.15
C GLU A 16 -15.47 3.54 -0.52
N ASN A 17 -15.94 2.89 -1.59
CA ASN A 17 -15.19 1.88 -2.35
C ASN A 17 -14.52 2.43 -3.62
N THR A 18 -14.46 3.76 -3.78
CA THR A 18 -13.70 4.35 -4.89
C THR A 18 -12.19 4.19 -4.66
N LEU A 19 -11.43 4.12 -5.75
CA LEU A 19 -9.97 4.14 -5.71
C LEU A 19 -9.48 5.42 -5.03
N GLU A 20 -10.18 6.54 -5.18
CA GLU A 20 -9.88 7.79 -4.48
C GLU A 20 -10.03 7.64 -2.96
N ALA A 21 -11.11 7.01 -2.48
CA ALA A 21 -11.28 6.71 -1.06
C ALA A 21 -10.21 5.74 -0.54
N HIS A 22 -9.88 4.71 -1.31
CA HIS A 22 -8.78 3.80 -0.98
C HIS A 22 -7.42 4.50 -0.97
N LEU A 23 -7.13 5.37 -1.94
CA LEU A 23 -5.89 6.13 -2.03
C LEU A 23 -5.79 7.15 -0.90
N HIS A 24 -6.90 7.78 -0.52
CA HIS A 24 -6.99 8.64 0.65
C HIS A 24 -6.73 7.86 1.94
N TYR A 25 -7.36 6.69 2.11
CA TYR A 25 -7.12 5.81 3.24
C TYR A 25 -5.66 5.34 3.33
N LEU A 26 -5.07 4.95 2.20
CA LEU A 26 -3.66 4.57 2.12
C LEU A 26 -2.73 5.74 2.47
N ASN A 27 -3.04 6.95 2.01
CA ASN A 27 -2.28 8.15 2.35
C ASN A 27 -2.40 8.49 3.85
N LEU A 28 -3.60 8.43 4.42
CA LEU A 28 -3.80 8.63 5.86
C LEU A 28 -3.01 7.60 6.68
N LYS A 29 -3.05 6.32 6.27
CA LYS A 29 -2.24 5.26 6.88
C LYS A 29 -0.75 5.55 6.78
N ASN A 30 -0.26 5.96 5.61
CA ASN A 30 1.14 6.33 5.43
C ASN A 30 1.54 7.52 6.32
N GLN A 31 0.71 8.56 6.42
CA GLN A 31 0.97 9.71 7.28
C GLN A 31 1.01 9.31 8.76
N GLN A 32 0.09 8.42 9.18
CA GLN A 32 0.05 7.90 10.53
C GLN A 32 1.30 7.05 10.84
N ILE A 33 1.72 6.19 9.91
CA ILE A 33 2.97 5.43 9.98
C ILE A 33 4.17 6.36 10.11
N GLN A 34 4.28 7.39 9.27
CA GLN A 34 5.39 8.36 9.33
C GLN A 34 5.43 9.13 10.65
N SER A 35 4.27 9.51 11.20
CA SER A 35 4.19 10.16 12.50
C SER A 35 4.70 9.25 13.61
N LEU A 36 4.28 7.98 13.62
CA LEU A 36 4.74 6.98 14.59
C LEU A 36 6.25 6.74 14.44
N GLU A 37 6.77 6.62 13.22
CA GLU A 37 8.22 6.46 13.00
C GLU A 37 9.04 7.66 13.47
N ASN A 38 8.52 8.88 13.30
CA ASN A 38 9.17 10.09 13.80
C ASN A 38 9.17 10.11 15.34
N GLU A 39 8.06 9.71 15.97
CA GLU A 39 7.98 9.57 17.42
C GLU A 39 8.96 8.50 17.94
N LEU A 40 9.09 7.38 17.23
CA LEU A 40 10.11 6.36 17.47
C LEU A 40 11.54 6.91 17.40
N LYS A 41 11.85 7.73 16.40
CA LYS A 41 13.18 8.35 16.25
C LYS A 41 13.48 9.32 17.39
N LEU A 42 12.50 10.11 17.82
CA LEU A 42 12.65 11.01 18.96
C LEU A 42 12.90 10.24 20.27
N ILE A 43 12.15 9.16 20.47
CA ILE A 43 12.28 8.27 21.63
C ILE A 43 13.65 7.58 21.66
N SER A 44 14.15 7.09 20.52
CA SER A 44 15.45 6.40 20.42
C SER A 44 16.67 7.31 20.66
N HIS A 45 16.54 8.61 20.41
CA HIS A 45 17.59 9.61 20.72
C HIS A 45 17.58 10.06 22.18
N SER A 46 16.52 9.78 22.93
CA SER A 46 16.49 10.02 24.38
C SER A 46 17.03 8.79 25.13
N SER A 47 18.14 8.96 25.84
CA SER A 47 18.84 7.87 26.55
C SER A 47 18.17 7.54 27.89
N SER A 48 17.00 6.91 27.86
CA SER A 48 16.31 6.43 29.07
C SER A 48 15.74 5.02 28.90
N SER A 49 15.93 4.15 29.89
CA SER A 49 15.57 2.73 29.86
C SER A 49 14.06 2.45 29.66
N ASN A 50 13.20 3.45 29.84
CA ASN A 50 11.75 3.40 29.56
C ASN A 50 11.39 3.45 28.06
N ASN A 51 12.35 3.77 27.19
CA ASN A 51 12.09 3.98 25.76
C ASN A 51 11.94 2.67 24.97
N LYS A 52 12.55 1.57 25.44
CA LYS A 52 12.50 0.28 24.75
C LYS A 52 11.08 -0.32 24.71
N LEU A 53 10.32 -0.21 25.80
CA LEU A 53 8.93 -0.67 25.86
C LEU A 53 7.99 0.19 25.00
N LYS A 54 8.21 1.52 24.99
CA LYS A 54 7.45 2.43 24.11
C LYS A 54 7.76 2.17 22.64
N THR A 55 9.02 1.91 22.29
CA THR A 55 9.44 1.53 20.94
C THR A 55 8.75 0.25 20.48
N LEU A 56 8.76 -0.80 21.30
CA LEU A 56 8.12 -2.08 20.95
C LEU A 56 6.62 -1.91 20.73
N LYS A 57 5.93 -1.16 21.61
CA LYS A 57 4.48 -0.92 21.48
C LYS A 57 4.13 -0.10 20.24
N LEU A 58 4.99 0.85 19.85
CA LEU A 58 4.80 1.60 18.62
C LEU A 58 5.07 0.75 17.37
N GLN A 59 6.04 -0.17 17.43
CA GLN A 59 6.28 -1.15 16.38
C GLN A 59 5.10 -2.13 16.22
N GLU A 60 4.46 -2.53 17.32
CA GLU A 60 3.23 -3.33 17.27
C GLU A 60 2.08 -2.57 16.60
N LEU A 61 1.86 -1.29 16.96
CA LEU A 61 0.85 -0.45 16.32
C LEU A 61 1.10 -0.21 14.82
N LEU A 62 2.38 -0.14 14.41
CA LEU A 62 2.78 -0.08 13.00
C LEU A 62 2.45 -1.39 12.27
N ASN A 63 2.69 -2.54 12.91
CA ASN A 63 2.37 -3.86 12.37
C ASN A 63 0.85 -4.10 12.25
N ASP A 64 0.05 -3.53 13.13
CA ASP A 64 -1.43 -3.57 13.03
C ASP A 64 -1.95 -2.73 11.85
N HIS A 65 -1.13 -1.80 11.34
CA HIS A 65 -1.50 -0.94 10.22
C HIS A 65 -1.21 -1.54 8.84
N LEU A 66 -0.60 -2.73 8.79
CA LEU A 66 -0.23 -3.43 7.57
C LEU A 66 -1.43 -3.78 6.71
N MET A 67 -1.18 -3.81 5.41
CA MET A 67 -2.17 -4.18 4.41
C MET A 67 -2.46 -5.68 4.49
N THR A 68 -3.66 -6.03 4.96
CA THR A 68 -4.14 -7.41 5.02
C THR A 68 -4.52 -7.93 3.64
N GLU A 69 -4.61 -9.26 3.50
CA GLU A 69 -5.03 -9.88 2.24
C GLU A 69 -6.41 -9.40 1.76
N ASP A 70 -7.37 -9.27 2.68
CA ASP A 70 -8.71 -8.78 2.36
C ASP A 70 -8.68 -7.31 1.87
N SER A 71 -7.90 -6.46 2.54
CA SER A 71 -7.75 -5.06 2.13
C SER A 71 -7.08 -4.93 0.76
N TRP A 72 -6.16 -5.84 0.44
CA TRP A 72 -5.54 -5.93 -0.88
C TRP A 72 -6.52 -6.36 -1.96
N GLN A 73 -7.34 -7.38 -1.74
CA GLN A 73 -8.30 -7.83 -2.75
C GLN A 73 -9.36 -6.75 -3.04
N ASN A 74 -9.82 -6.04 -2.01
CA ASN A 74 -10.72 -4.90 -2.18
C ASN A 74 -10.06 -3.78 -2.99
N PHE A 75 -8.84 -3.38 -2.62
CA PHE A 75 -8.05 -2.40 -3.36
C PHE A 75 -7.84 -2.80 -4.82
N LYS A 76 -7.43 -4.05 -5.08
CA LYS A 76 -7.17 -4.57 -6.42
C LYS A 76 -8.44 -4.53 -7.27
N THR A 77 -9.57 -4.90 -6.68
CA THR A 77 -10.88 -4.84 -7.36
C THR A 77 -11.25 -3.40 -7.72
N ALA A 78 -11.09 -2.45 -6.80
CA ALA A 78 -11.31 -1.02 -7.06
C ALA A 78 -10.37 -0.49 -8.16
N TYR A 79 -9.08 -0.85 -8.12
CA TYR A 79 -8.10 -0.46 -9.13
C TYR A 79 -8.48 -0.99 -10.52
N ILE A 80 -8.88 -2.27 -10.61
CA ILE A 80 -9.30 -2.86 -11.90
C ILE A 80 -10.57 -2.18 -12.41
N ASN A 81 -11.53 -1.88 -11.54
CA ASN A 81 -12.78 -1.24 -11.95
C ASN A 81 -12.58 0.19 -12.48
N GLU A 82 -11.64 0.95 -11.91
CA GLU A 82 -11.43 2.35 -12.30
C GLU A 82 -10.29 2.55 -13.30
N ARG A 83 -9.28 1.69 -13.30
CA ARG A 83 -8.07 1.79 -14.15
C ARG A 83 -7.80 0.47 -14.89
N ALA A 84 -8.84 -0.13 -15.44
CA ALA A 84 -8.80 -1.41 -16.16
C ALA A 84 -7.75 -1.44 -17.29
N GLU A 85 -7.66 -0.36 -18.07
CA GLU A 85 -6.72 -0.26 -19.19
C GLU A 85 -5.26 -0.30 -18.71
N GLU A 86 -4.93 0.48 -17.67
CA GLU A 86 -3.60 0.47 -17.05
C GLU A 86 -3.28 -0.89 -16.42
N PHE A 87 -4.26 -1.52 -15.77
CA PHE A 87 -4.09 -2.86 -15.21
C PHE A 87 -3.77 -3.89 -16.31
N ASN A 88 -4.49 -3.86 -17.42
CA ASN A 88 -4.24 -4.76 -18.55
C ASN A 88 -2.85 -4.53 -19.15
N GLN A 89 -2.42 -3.27 -19.32
CA GLN A 89 -1.05 -2.96 -19.76
C GLN A 89 0.01 -3.54 -18.82
N ILE A 90 -0.22 -3.50 -17.50
CA ILE A 90 0.68 -4.09 -16.51
C ILE A 90 0.75 -5.62 -16.66
N ILE A 91 -0.39 -6.29 -16.84
CA ILE A 91 -0.43 -7.76 -17.00
C ILE A 91 0.19 -8.18 -18.34
N GLU A 92 0.01 -7.41 -19.40
CA GLU A 92 0.64 -7.63 -20.70
C GLU A 92 2.16 -7.40 -20.66
N LEU A 93 2.62 -6.39 -19.92
CA LEU A 93 4.05 -6.12 -19.74
C LEU A 93 4.72 -7.16 -18.83
N PHE A 94 3.96 -7.70 -17.88
CA PHE A 94 4.45 -8.65 -16.88
C PHE A 94 3.65 -9.96 -16.88
N PRO A 95 3.69 -10.77 -17.96
CA PRO A 95 2.94 -12.01 -18.03
C PRO A 95 3.40 -12.98 -16.92
N GLY A 96 2.44 -13.50 -16.14
CA GLY A 96 2.73 -14.37 -14.99
C GLY A 96 3.44 -13.66 -13.83
N ILE A 97 3.15 -12.36 -13.63
CA ILE A 97 3.57 -11.64 -12.43
C ILE A 97 2.96 -12.29 -11.18
N SER A 98 3.77 -12.47 -10.13
CA SER A 98 3.25 -12.97 -8.86
C SER A 98 2.45 -11.89 -8.14
N ASP A 99 1.43 -12.27 -7.39
CA ASP A 99 0.56 -11.31 -6.70
C ASP A 99 1.35 -10.40 -5.73
N ALA A 100 2.39 -10.94 -5.06
CA ALA A 100 3.32 -10.15 -4.25
C ALA A 100 4.09 -9.09 -5.05
N SER A 101 4.49 -9.39 -6.29
CA SER A 101 5.18 -8.42 -7.15
C SER A 101 4.18 -7.43 -7.75
N LEU A 102 2.95 -7.86 -8.05
CA LEU A 102 1.86 -7.02 -8.54
C LEU A 102 1.46 -5.96 -7.50
N ARG A 103 1.36 -6.34 -6.21
CA ARG A 103 1.16 -5.40 -5.08
C ARG A 103 2.13 -4.24 -5.14
N VAL A 104 3.42 -4.55 -5.29
CA VAL A 104 4.47 -3.53 -5.38
C VAL A 104 4.26 -2.63 -6.59
N VAL A 105 4.00 -3.19 -7.77
CA VAL A 105 3.82 -2.41 -9.00
C VAL A 105 2.60 -1.48 -8.90
N LEU A 106 1.45 -1.97 -8.44
CA LEU A 106 0.24 -1.14 -8.33
C LEU A 106 0.43 0.01 -7.33
N LEU A 107 1.03 -0.26 -6.18
CA LEU A 107 1.30 0.79 -5.17
C LEU A 107 2.27 1.85 -5.72
N GLN A 108 3.32 1.44 -6.43
CA GLN A 108 4.26 2.39 -7.08
C GLN A 108 3.56 3.22 -8.17
N LYS A 109 2.65 2.62 -8.95
CA LYS A 109 1.85 3.31 -9.98
C LYS A 109 0.86 4.33 -9.39
N LEU A 110 0.48 4.16 -8.13
CA LEU A 110 -0.29 5.15 -7.38
C LEU A 110 0.57 6.27 -6.77
N GLY A 111 1.88 6.25 -6.98
CA GLY A 111 2.80 7.29 -6.52
C GLY A 111 3.45 7.01 -5.16
N LEU A 112 3.22 5.84 -4.56
CA LEU A 112 3.93 5.47 -3.33
C LEU A 112 5.41 5.22 -3.64
N ASN A 113 6.30 5.73 -2.79
CA ASN A 113 7.73 5.45 -2.92
C ASN A 113 8.10 4.07 -2.34
N ASN A 114 9.35 3.64 -2.54
CA ASN A 114 9.79 2.31 -2.08
C ASN A 114 9.68 2.12 -0.57
N THR A 115 9.81 3.21 0.21
CA THR A 115 9.71 3.20 1.68
C THR A 115 8.28 3.03 2.12
N GLU A 116 7.37 3.83 1.58
CA GLU A 116 5.93 3.74 1.85
C GLU A 116 5.36 2.37 1.44
N THR A 117 5.76 1.88 0.27
CA THR A 117 5.34 0.55 -0.19
C THR A 117 5.87 -0.56 0.71
N ALA A 118 7.10 -0.44 1.20
CA ALA A 118 7.70 -1.41 2.12
C ALA A 118 6.96 -1.42 3.47
N GLN A 119 6.68 -0.24 4.03
CA GLN A 119 5.94 -0.07 5.27
C GLN A 119 4.54 -0.64 5.17
N LEU A 120 3.79 -0.28 4.13
CA LEU A 120 2.41 -0.72 3.93
C LEU A 120 2.31 -2.25 3.78
N LEU A 121 3.30 -2.87 3.12
CA LEU A 121 3.37 -4.32 2.92
C LEU A 121 4.06 -5.07 4.06
N GLY A 122 4.60 -4.38 5.07
CA GLY A 122 5.29 -5.01 6.21
C GLY A 122 6.60 -5.69 5.83
N VAL A 123 7.27 -5.20 4.79
CA VAL A 123 8.54 -5.74 4.30
C VAL A 123 9.63 -4.67 4.35
N THR A 124 10.89 -5.05 4.10
CA THR A 124 11.98 -4.08 4.03
C THR A 124 12.00 -3.36 2.68
N THR A 125 12.50 -2.12 2.66
CA THR A 125 12.75 -1.37 1.41
C THR A 125 13.65 -2.13 0.44
N GLU A 126 14.56 -2.94 0.96
CA GLU A 126 15.42 -3.79 0.17
C GLU A 126 14.68 -4.96 -0.49
N ALA A 127 13.66 -5.51 0.17
CA ALA A 127 12.78 -6.50 -0.44
C ALA A 127 12.01 -5.91 -1.63
N ILE A 128 11.55 -4.66 -1.53
CA ILE A 128 10.93 -3.93 -2.65
C ILE A 128 11.92 -3.74 -3.80
N LYS A 129 13.15 -3.26 -3.53
CA LYS A 129 14.20 -3.10 -4.55
C LYS A 129 14.53 -4.42 -5.25
N LYS A 130 14.66 -5.52 -4.51
CA LYS A 130 14.90 -6.86 -5.07
C LYS A 130 13.73 -7.35 -5.92
N SER A 131 12.49 -7.09 -5.49
CA SER A 131 11.28 -7.40 -6.27
C SER A 131 11.31 -6.67 -7.62
N LYS A 132 11.58 -5.36 -7.62
CA LYS A 132 11.73 -4.56 -8.85
C LYS A 132 12.87 -5.07 -9.73
N GLN A 133 14.03 -5.38 -9.14
CA GLN A 133 15.16 -5.92 -9.89
C GLN A 133 14.83 -7.27 -10.55
N ARG A 134 14.11 -8.15 -9.85
CA ARG A 134 13.65 -9.44 -10.39
C ARG A 134 12.65 -9.24 -11.53
N LEU A 135 11.72 -8.31 -11.41
CA LEU A 135 10.81 -7.94 -12.50
C LEU A 135 11.60 -7.42 -13.71
N LYS A 136 12.50 -6.45 -13.51
CA LYS A 136 13.34 -5.91 -14.60
C LYS A 136 14.14 -6.99 -15.32
N LYS A 137 14.76 -7.92 -14.57
CA LYS A 137 15.50 -9.05 -15.15
C LYS A 137 14.60 -10.06 -15.87
N LYS A 138 13.44 -10.40 -15.30
CA LYS A 138 12.54 -11.40 -15.87
C LYS A 138 11.92 -10.94 -17.19
N TYR A 139 11.71 -9.63 -17.34
CA TYR A 139 11.02 -9.04 -18.51
C TYR A 139 11.93 -8.15 -19.36
N ASN A 140 13.26 -8.24 -19.19
CA ASN A 140 14.25 -7.47 -19.94
C ASN A 140 14.00 -5.95 -20.00
N LEU A 141 13.46 -5.36 -18.93
CA LEU A 141 13.23 -3.92 -18.85
C LEU A 141 14.54 -3.21 -18.49
N THR A 142 15.21 -2.65 -19.49
CA THR A 142 16.51 -1.99 -19.35
C THR A 142 16.39 -0.50 -19.00
N ASN A 143 15.25 0.15 -19.25
CA ASN A 143 15.13 1.61 -19.08
C ASN A 143 13.74 2.14 -18.69
N THR A 144 12.78 1.26 -18.36
CA THR A 144 11.43 1.70 -17.93
C THR A 144 11.36 1.71 -16.41
N ASP A 145 10.98 2.86 -15.85
CA ASP A 145 10.67 2.95 -14.43
C ASP A 145 9.44 2.07 -14.11
N ILE A 146 9.65 1.13 -13.19
CA ILE A 146 8.57 0.38 -12.51
C ILE A 146 8.03 1.28 -11.41
#